data_AF-A0A016B2F2-F1
#
_entry.id   AF-A0A016B2F2-F1
#
_cell.length_a   1.000
_cell.length_b   1.000
_cell.length_c   1.000
_cell.angle_alpha   90.00
_cell.angle_beta   90.00
_cell.angle_gamma   90.00
#
_symmetry.space_group_name_H-M   'P 1'
#
loop_
_entity.id
_entity.type
_entity.pdbx_description
1 polymer ?
#
loop_
_entity_poly.entity_id
_entity_poly.type
_entity_poly.pdbx_seq_one_letter_code
_entity_poly.pdbx_strand_id
1 'polypeptide(L)' 'MTPPSCRFTPTCSQYAIEAIKKHGPFKGLYLAVRRILRCHPWGGSGYDPVP' A
#
# COMPACT_ATOMS: atom_id res chain seq x y z
N MET A 1 11.58 -8.94 14.00
CA MET A 1 11.41 -8.92 12.53
C MET A 1 10.02 -9.49 12.22
N THR A 2 9.00 -8.65 12.21
CA THR A 2 7.62 -9.08 11.96
C THR A 2 7.47 -9.42 10.47
N PRO A 3 6.82 -10.54 10.11
CA PRO A 3 6.68 -10.97 8.72
C PRO A 3 6.02 -9.88 7.86
N PRO A 4 6.29 -9.85 6.54
CA PRO A 4 5.68 -8.88 5.64
C PRO A 4 4.16 -9.06 5.68
N SER A 5 3.48 -8.18 6.42
CA SER A 5 2.00 -8.17 6.52
C SER A 5 1.35 -7.69 5.22
N CYS A 6 2.16 -7.34 4.20
CA CYS A 6 1.71 -6.86 2.91
C CYS A 6 1.67 -8.01 1.91
N ARG A 7 0.46 -8.42 1.53
CA ARG A 7 0.21 -9.39 0.44
C ARG A 7 0.42 -8.80 -0.96
N PHE A 8 0.71 -7.52 -1.06
CA PHE A 8 0.94 -6.81 -2.31
C PHE A 8 2.40 -6.38 -2.45
N THR A 9 2.90 -6.40 -3.69
CA THR A 9 4.22 -5.88 -4.06
C THR A 9 4.04 -4.61 -4.91
N PRO A 10 4.78 -3.52 -4.63
CA PRO A 10 5.67 -3.28 -3.49
C PRO A 10 4.92 -3.21 -2.14
N THR A 11 5.64 -3.30 -1.02
CA THR A 11 5.05 -3.31 0.33
C THR A 11 4.17 -2.08 0.58
N CYS A 12 3.20 -2.19 1.49
CA CYS A 12 2.29 -1.10 1.86
C CYS A 12 3.03 0.17 2.29
N SER A 13 4.18 0.03 2.96
CA SER A 13 5.03 1.15 3.38
C SER A 13 5.75 1.79 2.20
N GLN A 14 6.31 1.00 1.28
CA GLN A 14 6.90 1.51 0.03
C GLN A 14 5.86 2.22 -0.82
N TYR A 15 4.70 1.61 -1.02
CA TYR A 15 3.59 2.22 -1.75
C TYR A 15 3.14 3.54 -1.11
N ALA A 16 3.04 3.60 0.22
CA ALA A 16 2.70 4.83 0.92
C ALA A 16 3.73 5.94 0.68
N ILE A 17 5.02 5.63 0.82
CA ILE A 17 6.10 6.60 0.59
C ILE A 17 6.09 7.11 -0.85
N GLU A 18 5.94 6.21 -1.81
CA GLU A 18 5.95 6.54 -3.24
C GLU A 18 4.70 7.30 -3.68
N ALA A 19 3.53 6.94 -3.13
CA ALA A 19 2.27 7.65 -3.36
C ALA A 19 2.27 9.05 -2.73
N ILE A 20 2.87 9.20 -1.53
CA ILE A 20 3.06 10.52 -0.90
C ILE A 20 4.02 11.38 -1.73
N LYS A 21 5.11 10.80 -2.24
CA LYS A 21 6.06 11.52 -3.11
C LYS A 21 5.44 11.95 -4.43
N LYS A 22 4.67 11.10 -5.10
CA LYS A 22 4.06 11.42 -6.41
C LYS A 22 2.81 12.29 -6.31
N HIS A 23 1.90 12.00 -5.38
CA HIS A 23 0.56 12.61 -5.33
C HIS A 23 0.37 13.60 -4.17
N GLY A 24 1.39 13.78 -3.33
CA GLY A 24 1.30 14.56 -2.10
C GLY A 24 0.71 13.75 -0.92
N PRO A 25 0.83 14.29 0.30
CA PRO A 25 0.51 13.56 1.53
C PRO A 25 -0.97 13.13 1.60
N PHE A 26 -1.91 13.96 1.16
CA PHE A 26 -3.33 13.64 1.26
C PHE A 26 -3.79 12.51 0.32
N LYS A 27 -3.45 12.59 -0.98
CA LYS A 27 -3.82 11.55 -1.96
C LYS A 27 -3.01 10.28 -1.75
N GLY A 28 -1.72 10.39 -1.44
CA GLY A 28 -0.86 9.24 -1.18
C GLY A 28 -1.31 8.44 0.04
N LEU A 29 -1.66 9.13 1.13
CA LEU A 29 -2.15 8.49 2.34
C LEU A 29 -3.55 7.88 2.14
N TYR A 30 -4.44 8.54 1.40
CA TYR A 30 -5.75 7.97 1.06
C TYR A 30 -5.65 6.65 0.27
N LEU A 31 -4.79 6.60 -0.77
CA LEU A 31 -4.56 5.39 -1.55
C LEU A 31 -3.93 4.27 -0.72
N ALA A 32 -2.96 4.61 0.13
CA ALA A 32 -2.30 3.65 1.03
C ALA A 32 -3.26 3.09 2.10
N VAL A 33 -4.02 3.94 2.78
CA VAL A 33 -4.98 3.54 3.83
C VAL A 33 -6.08 2.65 3.24
N ARG A 34 -6.62 3.01 2.08
CA ARG A 34 -7.65 2.21 1.40
C ARG A 34 -7.13 0.81 1.01
N ARG A 35 -5.82 0.70 0.73
CA ARG A 35 -5.15 -0.56 0.41
C ARG A 35 -4.83 -1.39 1.66
N ILE A 36 -4.42 -0.74 2.75
CA ILE A 36 -4.21 -1.38 4.07
C ILE A 36 -5.52 -1.99 4.57
N LEU A 37 -6.64 -1.28 4.45
CA LEU A 37 -7.97 -1.78 4.84
C LEU A 37 -8.38 -3.02 4.02
N ARG A 38 -7.94 -3.12 2.76
CA ARG A 38 -8.14 -4.30 1.89
C ARG A 38 -7.17 -5.45 2.17
N CYS A 39 -6.11 -5.23 2.94
CA CYS A 39 -5.08 -6.22 3.25
C CYS A 39 -5.54 -7.23 4.35
N HIS A 40 -6.82 -7.61 4.33
CA HIS A 40 -7.36 -8.67 5.19
C HIS A 40 -6.85 -10.05 4.73
N PRO A 41 -6.82 -11.07 5.61
CA PRO A 41 -6.42 -12.45 5.26
C PRO A 41 -7.28 -13.10 4.16
N TRP A 42 -8.48 -12.57 3.92
CA TRP A 42 -9.40 -12.94 2.82
C TRP A 42 -9.34 -11.98 1.61
N GLY A 43 -8.49 -10.96 1.68
CA GLY A 43 -8.24 -10.02 0.59
C GLY A 43 -7.23 -10.56 -0.41
N GLY A 44 -7.38 -10.16 -1.68
CA GLY A 44 -6.49 -10.56 -2.77
C GLY A 44 -5.04 -10.13 -2.56
N SER A 45 -4.13 -10.75 -3.31
CA SER A 45 -2.70 -10.43 -3.39
C SER A 45 -2.33 -10.07 -4.82
N GLY A 46 -1.53 -9.02 -5.05
CA GLY A 46 -1.18 -8.60 -6.41
C GLY A 46 -0.09 -7.53 -6.49
N TYR A 47 0.33 -7.24 -7.72
CA TYR A 47 1.22 -6.13 -8.03
C TYR A 47 0.37 -4.91 -8.38
N ASP A 48 0.46 -3.85 -7.58
CA ASP A 48 -0.24 -2.57 -7.85
C ASP A 48 0.81 -1.47 -7.60
N PRO A 49 1.55 -1.08 -8.65
CA PRO A 49 2.53 0.00 -8.55
C PRO A 49 1.79 1.33 -8.40
N VAL A 50 2.44 2.32 -7.77
CA VAL A 50 1.88 3.68 -7.72
C VAL A 50 1.93 4.25 -9.15
N PRO A 51 0.79 4.59 -9.79
CA PRO A 51 0.78 5.24 -11.11
C PRO A 51 1.54 6.57 -11.08
#